data_AF-A0A444MJQ2-F1
#
_entry.id   AF-A0A444MJQ2-F1
#
_cell.length_a   1.000
_cell.length_b   1.000
_cell.length_c   1.000
_cell.angle_alpha   90.00
_cell.angle_beta   90.00
_cell.angle_gamma   90.00
#
_symmetry.space_group_name_H-M   'P 1'
#
loop_
_entity.id
_entity.type
_entity.pdbx_description
1 polymer ?
#
loop_
_entity_poly.entity_id
_entity_poly.type
_entity_poly.pdbx_seq_one_letter_code
_entity_poly.pdbx_strand_id
1 'polypeptide(L)'
;MSNLDACVDTAIDLAINLPKKWLTADYNIKQRLQNLVFPEGVLYNRETDKCRTPRINFVFLYFAYLKQVMLKSESGIPVLQLNYAAISRLVAGTGIEPITC
;
A
#
# COMPACT_ATOMS: atom_id res chain seq x y z
N MET A 1 -23.54 -9.72 -1.42
CA MET A 1 -22.24 -10.31 -1.81
C MET A 1 -21.29 -9.16 -2.08
N SER A 2 -20.16 -9.12 -1.37
CA SER A 2 -19.07 -8.19 -1.67
C SER A 2 -18.42 -8.62 -2.97
N ASN A 3 -18.30 -7.74 -3.98
CA ASN A 3 -17.47 -8.04 -5.13
C ASN A 3 -16.02 -7.72 -4.78
N LEU A 4 -15.21 -8.76 -4.62
CA LEU A 4 -13.78 -8.59 -4.37
C LEU A 4 -13.13 -7.74 -5.48
N ASP A 5 -13.59 -7.90 -6.72
CA ASP A 5 -13.08 -7.19 -7.89
C ASP A 5 -13.24 -5.67 -7.77
N ALA A 6 -14.41 -5.14 -7.42
CA ALA A 6 -14.52 -3.68 -7.28
C ALA A 6 -13.79 -3.13 -6.06
N CYS A 7 -13.59 -3.93 -5.00
CA CYS A 7 -12.70 -3.54 -3.91
C CYS A 7 -11.25 -3.40 -4.40
N VAL A 8 -10.79 -4.34 -5.23
CA VAL A 8 -9.45 -4.31 -5.84
C VAL A 8 -9.32 -3.10 -6.78
N ASP A 9 -10.30 -2.88 -7.66
CA ASP A 9 -10.31 -1.74 -8.59
C ASP A 9 -10.28 -0.40 -7.84
N THR A 10 -11.06 -0.29 -6.76
CA THR A 10 -11.08 0.91 -5.92
C THR A 10 -9.73 1.15 -5.24
N ALA A 11 -9.08 0.10 -4.74
CA ALA A 11 -7.77 0.21 -4.12
C ALA A 11 -6.69 0.62 -5.14
N ILE A 12 -6.75 0.08 -6.37
CA ILE A 12 -5.85 0.46 -7.47
C ILE A 12 -6.06 1.93 -7.84
N ASP A 13 -7.30 2.36 -8.08
CA ASP A 13 -7.61 3.76 -8.43
C ASP A 13 -7.10 4.72 -7.35
N LEU A 14 -7.36 4.36 -6.08
CA LEU A 14 -6.92 5.17 -4.96
C LEU A 14 -5.39 5.26 -4.88
N ALA A 15 -4.67 4.16 -5.06
CA ALA A 15 -3.20 4.15 -5.02
C ALA A 15 -2.57 4.95 -6.16
N ILE A 16 -3.12 4.84 -7.38
CA ILE A 16 -2.64 5.57 -8.57
C ILE A 16 -2.90 7.08 -8.42
N ASN A 17 -4.11 7.45 -7.98
CA ASN A 17 -4.53 8.83 -7.85
C ASN A 17 -4.20 9.45 -6.48
N LEU A 18 -3.54 8.71 -5.59
CA LEU A 18 -3.21 9.16 -4.24
C LEU A 18 -2.50 10.51 -4.20
N PRO A 19 -1.46 10.79 -5.02
CA PRO A 19 -0.78 12.09 -4.98
C PRO A 19 -1.68 13.25 -5.38
N LYS A 20 -2.52 13.05 -6.41
CA LYS A 20 -3.48 14.06 -6.88
C LYS A 20 -4.55 14.32 -5.81
N LYS A 21 -5.13 13.25 -5.26
CA LYS A 21 -6.12 13.33 -4.17
C LYS A 21 -5.52 14.00 -2.93
N TRP A 22 -4.27 13.73 -2.60
CA TRP A 22 -3.58 14.38 -1.47
C TRP A 22 -3.45 15.89 -1.66
N LEU A 23 -3.07 16.35 -2.85
CA LEU A 23 -2.88 17.78 -3.14
C LEU A 23 -4.19 18.57 -3.03
N THR A 24 -5.31 17.99 -3.48
CA THR A 24 -6.62 18.66 -3.49
C THR A 24 -7.45 18.40 -2.23
N ALA A 25 -7.06 17.45 -1.37
CA ALA A 25 -7.81 17.08 -0.18
C ALA A 25 -7.76 18.15 0.92
N ASP A 26 -8.90 18.30 1.61
CA ASP A 26 -8.98 19.01 2.88
C ASP A 26 -8.26 18.25 4.01
N TYR A 27 -8.19 18.88 5.19
CA TYR A 27 -7.52 18.32 6.35
C TYR A 27 -8.10 16.98 6.81
N ASN A 28 -9.43 16.83 6.83
CA ASN A 28 -10.07 15.60 7.30
C ASN A 28 -9.78 14.44 6.36
N ILE A 29 -9.87 14.69 5.05
CA ILE A 29 -9.52 13.70 4.03
C ILE A 29 -8.04 13.34 4.09
N LYS A 30 -7.15 14.31 4.31
CA LYS A 30 -5.72 14.05 4.50
C LYS A 30 -5.45 13.15 5.72
N GLN A 31 -6.12 13.38 6.85
CA GLN A 31 -5.99 12.49 8.00
C GLN A 31 -6.48 11.07 7.70
N ARG A 32 -7.60 10.91 6.98
CA ARG A 32 -8.10 9.60 6.56
C ARG A 32 -7.10 8.89 5.63
N LEU A 33 -6.54 9.61 4.66
CA LEU A 33 -5.50 9.08 3.78
C LEU A 33 -4.25 8.68 4.54
N GLN A 34 -3.81 9.49 5.52
CA GLN A 34 -2.68 9.15 6.39
C GLN A 34 -2.94 7.86 7.17
N ASN A 35 -4.11 7.74 7.81
CA ASN A 35 -4.46 6.54 8.58
C ASN A 35 -4.61 5.30 7.68
N LEU A 36 -5.04 5.49 6.44
CA LEU A 36 -5.16 4.40 5.47
C LEU A 36 -3.79 3.88 5.01
N VAL A 37 -2.86 4.79 4.74
CA VAL A 37 -1.49 4.47 4.28
C VAL A 37 -0.60 4.02 5.44
N PHE A 38 -0.77 4.64 6.61
CA PHE A 38 0.02 4.41 7.83
C PHE A 38 -0.94 4.06 8.99
N PRO A 39 -1.34 2.78 9.11
CA PRO A 39 -2.34 2.37 10.10
C PRO A 39 -1.89 2.56 11.55
N GLU A 40 -0.58 2.63 11.79
CA GLU A 40 0.00 2.94 13.12
C GLU A 40 0.32 4.44 13.28
N GLY A 41 -0.10 5.26 12.31
CA GLY A 41 0.12 6.70 12.30
C GLY A 41 1.54 7.11 11.91
N VAL A 42 1.80 8.41 12.07
CA VAL A 42 3.10 9.04 11.84
C VAL A 42 3.64 9.51 13.19
N LEU A 43 4.77 8.96 13.60
CA LEU A 43 5.46 9.33 14.83
C LEU A 43 6.53 10.36 14.51
N TYR A 44 6.53 11.49 15.23
CA TYR A 44 7.60 12.48 15.10
C TYR A 44 8.57 12.35 16.27
N ASN A 45 9.82 12.06 15.95
CA ASN A 45 10.91 12.04 16.93
C ASN A 45 11.55 13.43 16.96
N ARG A 46 11.34 14.17 18.06
CA ARG A 46 11.85 15.53 18.27
C ARG A 46 13.37 15.61 18.39
N GLU A 47 14.01 14.58 18.95
CA GLU A 47 15.46 14.55 19.17
C GLU A 47 16.23 14.41 17.86
N THR A 48 15.68 13.66 16.92
CA THR A 48 16.29 13.37 15.61
C THR A 48 15.68 14.18 14.47
N ASP A 49 14.68 15.03 14.77
CA ASP A 49 13.88 15.82 13.83
C ASP A 49 13.35 14.98 12.64
N LYS A 50 12.90 13.76 12.93
CA LYS A 50 12.50 12.79 11.90
C LYS A 50 11.10 12.25 12.14
N CYS A 51 10.33 12.22 11.06
CA CYS A 51 9.08 11.47 10.99
C CYS A 51 9.37 9.99 10.73
N ARG A 52 8.69 9.12 11.48
CA ARG A 52 8.73 7.67 11.34
C ARG A 52 7.31 7.15 11.11
N THR A 53 7.18 6.26 10.16
CA THR A 53 5.94 5.54 9.88
C THR A 53 6.20 4.06 10.19
N PRO A 54 5.94 3.61 11.43
CA PRO A 54 6.36 2.28 11.89
C PRO A 54 5.77 1.15 11.04
N ARG A 55 4.60 1.39 10.44
CA ARG A 55 3.96 0.47 9.50
C ARG A 55 3.37 1.20 8.31
N ILE A 56 3.56 0.60 7.13
CA ILE A 56 2.93 1.00 5.88
C ILE A 56 1.91 -0.07 5.50
N ASN A 57 0.72 0.36 5.05
CA ASN A 57 -0.28 -0.54 4.52
C ASN A 57 0.28 -1.33 3.33
N PHE A 58 0.14 -2.65 3.39
CA PHE A 58 0.77 -3.58 2.46
C PHE A 58 0.41 -3.34 0.99
N VAL A 59 -0.83 -2.92 0.71
CA VAL A 59 -1.31 -2.63 -0.65
C VAL A 59 -0.52 -1.47 -1.24
N PHE A 60 -0.40 -0.37 -0.49
CA PHE A 60 0.35 0.81 -0.93
C PHE A 60 1.85 0.55 -1.04
N LEU A 61 2.39 -0.27 -0.13
CA LEU A 61 3.78 -0.70 -0.20
C LEU A 61 4.05 -1.51 -1.48
N TYR A 62 3.11 -2.37 -1.87
CA TYR A 62 3.22 -3.18 -3.10
C TYR A 62 3.21 -2.30 -4.34
N PHE A 63 2.32 -1.31 -4.41
CA PHE A 63 2.32 -0.36 -5.52
C PHE A 63 3.59 0.50 -5.57
N ALA A 64 4.13 0.89 -4.42
CA ALA A 64 5.40 1.61 -4.35
C ALA A 64 6.55 0.74 -4.90
N TYR A 65 6.60 -0.54 -4.54
CA TYR A 65 7.55 -1.49 -5.08
C TYR A 65 7.39 -1.69 -6.59
N LEU A 66 6.17 -1.93 -7.07
CA LEU A 66 5.89 -2.06 -8.50
C LEU A 66 6.34 -0.83 -9.27
N LYS A 67 6.07 0.38 -8.75
CA LYS A 67 6.61 1.61 -9.33
C LYS A 67 8.14 1.60 -9.40
N GLN A 68 8.84 1.25 -8.34
CA GLN A 68 10.32 1.20 -8.35
C GLN A 68 10.87 0.21 -9.39
N VAL A 69 10.29 -0.99 -9.48
CA VAL A 69 10.69 -2.02 -10.44
C VAL A 69 10.43 -1.56 -11.88
N MET A 70 9.26 -0.96 -12.13
CA MET A 70 8.85 -0.51 -13.46
C MET A 70 9.62 0.74 -13.92
N LEU A 71 9.95 1.66 -13.01
CA LEU A 71 10.60 2.94 -13.32
C LEU A 71 12.13 2.88 -13.37
N LYS A 72 12.77 1.73 -13.14
CA LYS A 72 14.23 1.54 -13.16
C LYS A 72 15.00 2.80 -12.72
N SER A 73 15.17 2.95 -11.40
CA SER A 73 16.23 3.76 -10.76
C SER A 73 16.12 5.28 -10.61
N GLU A 74 14.98 5.93 -10.83
CA GLU A 74 14.81 7.36 -10.46
C GLU A 74 13.64 7.60 -9.51
N SER A 75 13.64 6.94 -8.35
CA SER A 75 12.79 7.38 -7.24
C SER A 75 13.65 7.74 -6.06
N GLY A 76 13.45 8.91 -5.47
CA GLY A 76 14.02 9.28 -4.15
C GLY A 76 13.53 8.41 -2.99
N ILE A 77 12.87 7.29 -3.30
CA ILE A 77 12.47 6.26 -2.36
C ILE A 77 13.60 5.21 -2.35
N PRO A 78 14.16 4.88 -1.17
CA PRO A 78 15.13 3.80 -1.05
C PRO A 78 14.57 2.50 -1.64
N VAL A 79 15.46 1.68 -2.21
CA VAL A 79 15.09 0.35 -2.72
C VAL A 79 14.40 -0.42 -1.60
N LEU A 80 13.12 -0.71 -1.79
CA LEU A 80 12.33 -1.52 -0.88
C LEU A 80 12.79 -2.97 -1.06
N GLN A 81 13.73 -3.44 -0.22
CA GLN A 81 14.22 -4.82 -0.21
C GLN A 81 13.14 -5.81 0.31
N LEU A 82 11.95 -5.78 -0.28
CA LEU A 82 10.86 -6.70 0.05
C LEU A 82 10.91 -7.92 -0.86
N ASN A 83 10.79 -9.11 -0.25
CA ASN A 83 10.58 -10.36 -0.97
C ASN A 83 9.09 -10.52 -1.33
N TYR A 84 8.61 -9.71 -2.28
CA TYR A 84 7.20 -9.74 -2.70
C TYR A 84 6.79 -11.05 -3.38
N ALA A 85 7.73 -11.76 -4.02
CA ALA A 85 7.48 -13.10 -4.57
C ALA A 85 7.11 -14.13 -3.49
N ALA A 86 7.58 -13.95 -2.26
CA ALA A 86 7.14 -14.77 -1.14
C ALA A 86 5.69 -14.44 -0.72
N ILE A 87 5.26 -13.19 -0.89
CA ILE A 87 3.95 -12.70 -0.43
C ILE A 87 2.86 -12.95 -1.47
N SER A 88 3.17 -12.90 -2.77
CA SER A 88 2.23 -13.26 -3.84
C SER A 88 1.84 -14.74 -3.85
N ARG A 89 2.62 -15.60 -3.17
CA ARG A 89 2.32 -17.04 -2.97
C ARG A 89 1.39 -17.32 -1.78
N LEU A 90 0.95 -16.30 -1.05
CA LEU A 90 0.01 -16.43 0.08
C LEU A 90 -1.47 -16.37 -0.34
N VAL A 91 -1.78 -16.49 -1.64
CA VAL A 91 -3.11 -16.92 -2.07
C VAL A 91 -3.21 -18.43 -1.82
N ALA A 92 -4.35 -18.88 -1.27
CA ALA A 92 -4.56 -20.21 -0.71
C ALA A 92 -3.84 -21.31 -1.51
N GLY A 93 -2.98 -22.07 -0.82
CA GLY A 93 -2.33 -23.23 -1.42
C GLY A 93 -3.35 -24.19 -2.01
N THR A 94 -2.98 -24.86 -3.10
CA THR A 94 -3.74 -25.91 -3.77
C THR A 94 -4.40 -26.83 -2.74
N GLY A 95 -5.72 -26.94 -2.78
CA GLY A 95 -6.52 -27.65 -1.76
C GLY A 95 -7.92 -27.09 -1.52
N ILE A 96 -8.28 -25.94 -2.12
CA ILE A 96 -9.67 -25.48 -2.27
C ILE A 96 -10.21 -25.95 -3.63
N GLU A 97 -10.17 -27.25 -3.89
CA GLU A 97 -11.08 -27.83 -4.88
C GLU A 97 -12.28 -28.35 -4.09
N PRO A 98 -13.54 -28.02 -4.46
CA PRO A 98 -14.67 -28.69 -3.88
C PRO A 98 -14.51 -30.18 -4.20
N ILE A 99 -14.61 -31.03 -3.19
CA ILE A 99 -14.80 -32.46 -3.40
C ILE A 99 -16.11 -32.56 -4.18
N THR A 100 -16.03 -32.83 -5.48
CA THR A 100 -17.21 -33.06 -6.30
C THR A 100 -17.95 -34.25 -5.71
N CYS A 101 -19.18 -34.04 -5.24
CA CYS A 101 -20.10 -35.12 -4.87
C CYS A 101 -20.54 -35.90 -6.12
#